data_AF-A0A937FVD0-F1
#
_entry.id   AF-A0A937FVD0-F1
#
_cell.length_a   1.000
_cell.length_b   1.000
_cell.length_c   1.000
_cell.angle_alpha   90.00
_cell.angle_beta   90.00
_cell.angle_gamma   90.00
#
_symmetry.space_group_name_H-M   'P 1'
#
loop_
_entity.id
_entity.type
_entity.pdbx_description
1 polymer ?
#
loop_
_entity_poly.entity_id
_entity_poly.type
_entity_poly.pdbx_seq_one_letter_code
_entity_poly.pdbx_strand_id
1 'polypeptide(L)'
;MDSFYEFVQEKVKSRTYVKVQYFTDIHEFLTVTAVAKELKNGDGMELLVLASGEEVRFDRLVRVDKMVAPKYKDIMDFTCDC
;
A
#
# COMPACT_ATOMS: atom_id res chain seq x y z
N MET A 1 6.65 3.20 15.90
CA MET A 1 6.98 3.44 14.47
C MET A 1 6.40 2.27 13.71
N ASP A 2 5.57 2.57 12.71
CA ASP A 2 4.72 1.58 12.04
C ASP A 2 5.57 0.69 11.11
N SER A 3 5.71 -0.61 11.43
CA SER A 3 6.55 -1.54 10.64
C SER A 3 6.14 -1.62 9.16
N PHE A 4 4.89 -1.27 8.85
CA PHE A 4 4.39 -1.17 7.48
C PHE A 4 4.98 0.00 6.71
N TYR A 5 5.07 1.17 7.34
CA TYR A 5 5.64 2.35 6.72
C TYR A 5 7.12 2.15 6.37
N GLU A 6 7.90 1.59 7.31
CA GLU A 6 9.30 1.26 7.08
C GLU A 6 9.47 0.28 5.91
N PHE A 7 8.64 -0.76 5.86
CA PHE A 7 8.66 -1.73 4.75
C PHE A 7 8.38 -1.07 3.40
N VAL A 8 7.38 -0.20 3.31
CA VAL A 8 7.08 0.51 2.06
C VAL A 8 8.25 1.44 1.68
N GLN A 9 8.84 2.14 2.64
CA GLN A 9 10.03 2.96 2.39
C GLN A 9 11.22 2.13 1.90
N GLU A 10 11.45 0.95 2.44
CA GLU A 10 12.50 0.04 1.95
C GLU A 10 12.25 -0.41 0.52
N LYS A 11 10.99 -0.68 0.14
CA LYS A 11 10.63 -1.03 -1.24
C LYS A 11 10.85 0.12 -2.21
N VAL A 12 10.50 1.35 -1.81
CA VAL A 12 10.78 2.57 -2.57
C VAL A 12 12.29 2.76 -2.75
N LYS A 13 13.08 2.61 -1.67
CA LYS A 13 14.55 2.70 -1.73
C LYS A 13 15.17 1.65 -2.66
N SER A 14 14.65 0.42 -2.60
CA SER A 14 15.13 -0.69 -3.40
C SER A 14 14.66 -0.65 -4.86
N ARG A 15 13.68 0.21 -5.20
CA ARG A 15 13.08 0.33 -6.54
C ARG A 15 12.69 -1.02 -7.13
N THR A 16 12.12 -1.88 -6.29
CA THR A 16 11.70 -3.23 -6.70
C THR A 16 10.22 -3.24 -7.09
N TYR A 17 9.84 -4.23 -7.88
CA TYR A 17 8.44 -4.51 -8.16
C TYR A 17 7.74 -4.93 -6.87
N VAL A 18 6.64 -4.25 -6.58
CA VAL A 18 5.77 -4.54 -5.45
C VAL A 18 4.36 -4.80 -5.97
N LYS A 19 3.70 -5.81 -5.40
CA LYS A 19 2.27 -6.01 -5.58
C LYS A 19 1.53 -5.16 -4.56
N VAL A 20 0.81 -4.15 -5.01
CA VAL A 20 0.06 -3.23 -4.15
C VAL A 20 -1.42 -3.49 -4.31
N GLN A 21 -2.12 -3.64 -3.20
CA GLN A 21 -3.57 -3.76 -3.15
C GLN A 21 -4.14 -2.54 -2.45
N TYR A 22 -5.10 -1.88 -3.08
CA TYR A 22 -5.65 -0.62 -2.59
C TYR A 22 -7.09 -0.42 -3.03
N PHE A 23 -7.79 0.47 -2.35
CA PHE A 23 -9.12 0.92 -2.75
C PHE A 23 -9.07 2.23 -3.53
N THR A 24 -9.83 2.31 -4.63
CA THR A 24 -10.03 3.55 -5.39
C THR A 24 -11.04 4.47 -4.72
N ASP A 25 -11.22 5.68 -5.26
CA ASP A 25 -12.23 6.64 -4.78
C ASP A 25 -13.67 6.12 -4.86
N ILE A 26 -13.96 5.23 -5.80
CA ILE A 26 -15.27 4.56 -5.94
C ILE A 26 -15.35 3.25 -5.15
N HIS A 27 -14.43 3.05 -4.20
CA HIS A 27 -14.38 1.89 -3.31
C HIS A 27 -14.16 0.55 -4.04
N GLU A 28 -13.57 0.56 -5.23
CA GLU A 28 -13.17 -0.66 -5.92
C GLU A 28 -11.84 -1.17 -5.38
N PHE A 29 -11.75 -2.49 -5.17
CA PHE A 29 -10.52 -3.14 -4.77
C PHE A 29 -9.65 -3.46 -5.99
N LEU A 30 -8.53 -2.75 -6.12
CA LEU A 30 -7.57 -2.98 -7.19
C LEU A 30 -6.29 -3.62 -6.68
N THR A 31 -5.70 -4.45 -7.53
CA THR A 31 -4.37 -5.04 -7.31
C THR A 31 -3.48 -4.69 -8.49
N VAL A 32 -2.44 -3.91 -8.22
CA VAL A 32 -1.45 -3.50 -9.21
C VAL A 32 -0.09 -4.09 -8.86
N THR A 33 0.72 -4.42 -9.86
CA THR A 33 2.12 -4.81 -9.66
C THR A 33 3.01 -3.83 -10.42
N ALA A 34 3.71 -2.97 -9.69
CA ALA A 34 4.53 -1.91 -10.26
C ALA A 34 5.73 -1.63 -9.37
N VAL A 35 6.73 -0.91 -9.90
CA VAL A 35 7.88 -0.50 -9.11
C VAL A 35 7.48 0.64 -8.18
N ALA A 36 7.75 0.50 -6.88
CA ALA A 36 7.60 1.59 -5.92
C ALA A 36 8.66 2.67 -6.24
N LYS A 37 8.22 3.82 -6.75
CA LYS A 37 9.13 4.87 -7.23
C LYS A 37 9.48 5.87 -6.15
N GLU A 38 8.46 6.39 -5.45
CA GLU A 38 8.62 7.43 -4.45
C GLU A 38 7.44 7.41 -3.47
N LEU A 39 7.66 7.84 -2.23
CA LEU A 39 6.60 8.13 -1.26
C LEU A 39 6.56 9.65 -1.05
N LYS A 40 5.54 10.30 -1.59
CA LYS A 40 5.30 11.73 -1.42
C LYS A 40 4.54 11.98 -0.13
N ASN A 41 5.02 12.95 0.64
CA ASN A 41 4.32 13.49 1.80
C ASN A 41 3.97 14.95 1.44
N GLY A 42 2.70 15.24 1.14
CA GLY A 42 2.27 16.57 0.71
C GLY A 42 0.82 16.83 1.10
N ASP A 43 0.53 18.05 1.59
CA ASP A 43 -0.83 18.48 1.96
C ASP A 43 -1.48 17.63 3.08
N GLY A 44 -0.67 17.08 3.98
CA GLY A 44 -1.16 16.20 5.05
C GLY A 44 -1.60 14.81 4.57
N MET A 45 -1.29 14.46 3.32
CA MET A 45 -1.61 13.15 2.75
C MET A 45 -0.34 12.47 2.22
N GLU A 46 -0.21 11.19 2.56
CA GLU A 46 0.87 10.33 2.09
C GLU A 46 0.43 9.60 0.82
N LEU A 47 1.24 9.71 -0.23
CA LEU A 47 0.98 9.16 -1.56
C LEU A 47 2.16 8.27 -1.99
N LEU A 48 1.88 7.01 -2.29
CA LEU A 48 2.82 6.11 -2.94
C LEU A 48 2.73 6.30 -4.45
N VAL A 49 3.81 6.81 -5.04
CA VAL A 49 3.95 6.97 -6.47
C VAL A 49 4.59 5.71 -7.05
N LEU A 50 3.88 5.06 -7.97
CA LEU A 50 4.36 3.91 -8.71
C LEU A 50 5.05 4.35 -10.00
N ALA A 51 5.99 3.55 -10.48
CA ALA A 51 6.65 3.81 -11.76
C ALA A 51 5.72 3.71 -12.97
N SER A 52 4.54 3.10 -12.81
CA SER A 52 3.45 3.13 -13.80
C SER A 52 2.86 4.54 -13.99
N GLY A 53 3.12 5.47 -13.06
CA GLY A 53 2.49 6.79 -13.03
C GLY A 53 1.28 6.87 -12.10
N GLU A 54 0.87 5.76 -11.50
CA GLU A 54 -0.22 5.74 -10.51
C GLU A 54 0.22 6.34 -9.18
N GLU A 55 -0.66 7.14 -8.59
CA GLU A 55 -0.49 7.74 -7.26
C GLU A 55 -1.53 7.16 -6.32
N VAL A 56 -1.08 6.32 -5.39
CA VAL A 56 -1.96 5.59 -4.47
C VAL A 56 -1.87 6.21 -3.09
N ARG A 57 -3.01 6.58 -2.51
CA ARG A 57 -3.07 7.10 -1.13
C ARG A 57 -2.65 6.03 -0.12
N PHE A 58 -1.70 6.35 0.74
CA PHE A 58 -1.17 5.42 1.75
C PHE A 58 -2.27 4.92 2.70
N ASP A 59 -3.21 5.78 3.10
CA ASP A 59 -4.36 5.42 3.94
C ASP A 59 -5.33 4.42 3.28
N ARG A 60 -5.30 4.30 1.94
CA ARG A 60 -6.10 3.36 1.15
C ARG A 60 -5.34 2.10 0.75
N LEU A 61 -4.06 2.00 1.12
CA LEU A 61 -3.29 0.78 0.94
C LEU A 61 -3.83 -0.29 1.88
N VAL A 62 -4.16 -1.43 1.32
CA VAL A 62 -4.59 -2.62 2.06
C VAL A 62 -3.41 -3.53 2.29
N ARG A 63 -2.60 -3.76 1.24
CA ARG A 63 -1.47 -4.67 1.29
C ARG A 63 -0.39 -4.22 0.32
N VAL A 64 0.86 -4.36 0.74
CA VAL A 64 2.04 -4.22 -0.12
C VAL A 64 2.85 -5.49 0.00
N ASP A 65 2.93 -6.24 -1.10
CA ASP A 65 3.61 -7.52 -1.21
C ASP A 65 3.13 -8.53 -0.15
N LYS A 66 3.98 -8.90 0.81
CA LYS A 66 3.62 -9.79 1.91
C LYS A 66 3.05 -9.08 3.13
N MET A 67 3.12 -7.75 3.18
CA MET A 67 2.76 -6.98 4.36
C MET A 67 1.40 -6.32 4.22
N VAL A 68 0.56 -6.48 5.23
CA VAL A 68 -0.79 -5.89 5.30
C VAL A 68 -0.69 -4.56 6.04
N ALA A 69 -1.42 -3.55 5.56
CA ALA A 69 -1.50 -2.27 6.23
C ALA A 69 -2.16 -2.43 7.61
N PRO A 70 -1.70 -1.70 8.64
CA PRO A 70 -2.17 -1.85 10.01
C PRO A 70 -3.69 -1.69 10.14
N LYS A 71 -4.29 -0.76 9.36
CA LYS A 71 -5.72 -0.50 9.30
C LYS A 71 -6.57 -1.70 8.86
N TYR A 72 -5.98 -2.62 8.11
CA TYR A 72 -6.65 -3.80 7.56
C TYR A 72 -6.18 -5.10 8.20
N LYS A 73 -5.30 -5.03 9.21
CA LYS A 73 -4.73 -6.20 9.86
C LYS A 73 -5.80 -7.02 10.60
N ASP A 74 -6.70 -6.34 11.31
CA ASP A 74 -7.81 -6.97 12.05
C ASP A 74 -8.94 -7.50 11.14
N ILE A 75 -9.00 -7.04 9.87
CA ILE A 75 -10.05 -7.49 8.92
C ILE A 75 -9.70 -8.86 8.34
N MET A 76 -8.40 -9.22 8.24
CA MET A 76 -7.97 -10.55 7.78
C MET A 76 -8.07 -11.64 8.85
N ASP A 77 -8.31 -11.28 10.11
CA ASP A 77 -8.57 -12.24 11.20
C ASP A 77 -10.00 -12.79 11.20
N PHE A 78 -10.86 -12.34 10.27
CA PHE A 78 -12.11 -13.03 9.94
C PHE A 78 -11.82 -14.29 9.09
N THR A 79 -11.04 -15.21 9.63
CA THR A 79 -11.23 -16.62 9.28
C THR A 79 -12.60 -16.99 9.79
N CYS A 80 -13.53 -17.21 8.86
CA CYS A 80 -14.83 -17.79 9.14
C CYS A 80 -14.59 -19.14 9.83
N ASP A 81 -14.71 -19.15 11.16
CA ASP A 81 -14.85 -20.36 11.96
C ASP A 81 -16.28 -20.86 11.68
N CYS A 82 -16.42 -21.62 10.59
CA CYS A 82 -17.64 -22.36 10.26
C CYS A 82 -17.57 -23.77 10.85
#